data_AF-A0A4Y2RYM0-F1
#
_entry.id   AF-A0A4Y2RYM0-F1
#
_cell.length_a   1.000
_cell.length_b   1.000
_cell.length_c   1.000
_cell.angle_alpha   90.00
_cell.angle_beta   90.00
_cell.angle_gamma   90.00
#
_symmetry.space_group_name_H-M   'P 1'
#
loop_
_entity.id
_entity.type
_entity.pdbx_description
1 polymer ?
#
loop_
_entity_poly.entity_id
_entity_poly.type
_entity_poly.pdbx_seq_one_letter_code
_entity_poly.pdbx_strand_id
1 'polypeptide(L)'
;MWSENLSVRAGNDIACAFHKILTILTKENDITELLTWSDSCVPKKRNSIISNSVLHFLEDNPQVKSANMKYSLPGHSCVQEVDSVHSNIEKAINKIVVCSPIGLIRILKQVNPRHP
;
A
#
# COMPACT_ATOMS: atom_id res chain seq x y z
N MET A 1 -1.12 -2.36 -26.01
CA MET A 1 -0.72 -1.29 -25.06
C MET A 1 -1.76 -1.27 -23.96
N TRP A 2 -1.41 -1.63 -22.72
CA TRP A 2 -2.36 -1.63 -21.60
C TRP A 2 -2.63 -0.17 -21.19
N SER A 3 -3.88 0.29 -21.25
CA SER A 3 -4.25 1.64 -20.82
C SER A 3 -4.77 1.59 -19.38
N GLU A 4 -4.15 2.36 -18.47
CA GLU A 4 -4.55 2.49 -17.05
C GLU A 4 -6.01 2.92 -16.84
N ASN A 5 -6.67 3.44 -17.88
CA ASN A 5 -8.08 3.84 -17.87
C ASN A 5 -9.05 2.63 -17.80
N LEU A 6 -8.57 1.42 -18.10
CA LEU A 6 -9.35 0.18 -17.99
C LEU A 6 -9.14 -0.45 -16.60
N SER A 7 -9.72 0.18 -15.58
CA SER A 7 -9.81 -0.46 -14.25
C SER A 7 -11.06 -1.32 -14.17
N VAL A 8 -10.90 -2.61 -13.86
CA VAL A 8 -12.01 -3.54 -13.63
C VAL A 8 -12.65 -3.33 -12.23
N ARG A 9 -11.94 -2.65 -11.32
CA ARG A 9 -12.41 -2.36 -9.96
C ARG A 9 -12.78 -0.89 -9.81
N ALA A 10 -13.88 -0.64 -9.10
CA ALA A 10 -14.33 0.71 -8.83
C ALA A 10 -13.59 1.30 -7.61
N GLY A 11 -13.59 2.64 -7.50
CA GLY A 11 -12.87 3.35 -6.45
C GLY A 11 -13.35 3.02 -5.03
N ASN A 12 -14.65 2.69 -4.87
CA ASN A 12 -15.24 2.22 -3.62
C ASN A 12 -14.66 0.87 -3.18
N ASP A 13 -14.51 -0.10 -4.09
CA ASP A 13 -13.94 -1.42 -3.76
C ASP A 13 -12.53 -1.27 -3.20
N ILE A 14 -11.75 -0.41 -3.83
CA ILE A 14 -10.36 -0.13 -3.44
C ILE A 14 -10.31 0.61 -2.10
N ALA A 15 -11.18 1.61 -1.89
CA ALA A 15 -11.27 2.33 -0.62
C ALA A 15 -11.68 1.42 0.55
N CYS A 16 -12.67 0.55 0.36
CA CYS A 16 -13.08 -0.42 1.38
C CYS A 16 -11.96 -1.40 1.73
N ALA A 17 -11.25 -1.93 0.73
CA ALA A 17 -10.11 -2.81 0.95
C ALA A 17 -8.98 -2.08 1.70
N PHE A 18 -8.68 -0.84 1.28
CA PHE A 18 -7.66 0.00 1.89
C PHE A 18 -7.97 0.28 3.37
N HIS A 19 -9.20 0.73 3.67
CA HIS A 19 -9.63 0.97 5.06
C HIS A 19 -9.50 -0.29 5.91
N LYS A 20 -9.97 -1.45 5.40
CA LYS A 20 -9.90 -2.71 6.13
C LYS A 20 -8.46 -3.13 6.44
N ILE A 21 -7.53 -2.93 5.51
CA ILE A 21 -6.11 -3.20 5.72
C ILE A 21 -5.55 -2.29 6.82
N LEU A 22 -5.85 -0.99 6.77
CA LEU A 22 -5.40 -0.04 7.81
C LEU A 22 -5.94 -0.42 9.19
N THR A 23 -7.23 -0.76 9.29
CA THR A 23 -7.82 -1.21 10.56
C THR A 23 -7.14 -2.45 11.14
N ILE A 24 -6.75 -3.42 10.30
CA ILE A 24 -6.03 -4.61 10.76
C ILE A 24 -4.64 -4.22 11.25
N LEU A 25 -3.90 -3.43 10.48
CA LEU A 25 -2.55 -3.00 10.82
C LEU A 25 -2.49 -2.23 12.13
N THR A 26 -3.45 -1.32 12.36
CA THR A 26 -3.55 -0.52 13.58
C THR A 26 -4.00 -1.31 14.80
N LYS A 27 -4.71 -2.43 14.62
CA LYS A 27 -5.03 -3.34 15.73
C LYS A 27 -3.84 -4.19 16.13
N GLU A 28 -3.01 -4.59 15.17
CA GLU A 28 -1.86 -5.46 15.40
C GLU A 28 -0.59 -4.70 15.81
N ASN A 29 -0.51 -3.40 15.52
CA ASN A 29 0.67 -2.57 15.73
C ASN A 29 0.31 -1.20 16.30
N ASP A 30 1.17 -0.64 17.14
CA ASP A 30 1.04 0.73 17.65
C ASP A 30 1.57 1.72 16.60
N ILE A 31 0.68 2.16 15.70
CA ILE A 31 1.01 3.04 14.57
C ILE A 31 0.63 4.47 14.92
N THR A 32 1.61 5.37 14.91
CA THR A 32 1.41 6.81 15.13
C THR A 32 1.41 7.62 13.84
N GLU A 33 2.11 7.16 12.81
CA GLU A 33 2.27 7.85 11.54
C GLU A 33 2.06 6.86 10.39
N LEU A 34 1.24 7.26 9.42
CA LEU A 34 0.93 6.46 8.24
C LEU A 34 1.55 7.12 7.01
N LEU A 35 2.43 6.41 6.31
CA LEU A 35 2.95 6.82 5.00
C LEU A 35 2.47 5.82 3.95
N THR A 36 1.83 6.34 2.90
CA THR A 36 1.32 5.53 1.79
C THR A 36 1.81 6.06 0.45
N TRP A 37 2.07 5.15 -0.49
CA TRP A 37 2.43 5.48 -1.86
C TRP A 37 1.38 4.89 -2.80
N SER A 38 0.82 5.73 -3.66
CA SER A 38 -0.14 5.32 -4.69
C SER A 38 0.50 5.37 -6.08
N ASP A 39 0.25 4.30 -6.84
CA ASP A 39 0.45 4.28 -8.29
C ASP A 39 -0.49 5.28 -9.01
N SER A 40 -0.29 5.45 -10.32
CA SER A 40 -1.07 6.38 -11.16
C SER A 40 -2.45 5.84 -11.55
N CYS A 41 -2.84 4.65 -11.09
CA CYS A 41 -4.09 4.02 -11.50
C CYS A 41 -5.30 4.89 -11.12
N VAL A 42 -6.23 5.06 -12.06
CA VAL A 42 -7.37 6.01 -11.98
C VAL A 42 -8.16 5.95 -10.66
N PRO A 43 -8.49 4.77 -10.09
CA PRO A 43 -9.25 4.70 -8.84
C PRO A 43 -8.41 4.89 -7.56
N LYS A 44 -7.09 5.06 -7.68
CA LYS A 44 -6.17 5.32 -6.55
C LYS A 44 -5.57 6.73 -6.62
N LYS A 45 -5.57 7.33 -7.80
CA LYS A 45 -5.00 8.64 -8.07
C LYS A 45 -5.88 9.75 -7.48
N ARG A 46 -5.43 10.32 -6.36
CA ARG A 46 -5.96 11.52 -5.67
C ARG A 46 -7.46 11.74 -5.91
N ASN A 47 -8.27 10.80 -5.43
CA ASN A 47 -9.72 10.91 -5.52
C ASN A 47 -10.33 11.13 -4.13
N SER A 48 -11.52 11.74 -4.14
CA SER A 48 -12.25 12.07 -2.91
C SER A 48 -12.62 10.83 -2.10
N ILE A 49 -12.83 9.68 -2.76
CA ILE A 49 -13.26 8.43 -2.12
C ILE A 49 -12.17 7.90 -1.18
N ILE A 50 -10.93 7.79 -1.67
CA ILE A 50 -9.77 7.34 -0.88
C ILE A 50 -9.44 8.36 0.21
N SER A 51 -9.44 9.66 -0.10
CA SER A 51 -9.20 10.70 0.91
C SER A 51 -10.23 10.68 2.02
N ASN A 52 -11.52 10.54 1.70
CA ASN A 52 -12.59 10.44 2.70
C ASN A 52 -12.46 9.16 3.55
N SER A 53 -12.07 8.04 2.92
CA SER A 53 -11.82 6.79 3.62
C SER A 53 -10.66 6.89 4.62
N VAL A 54 -9.62 7.67 4.31
CA VAL A 54 -8.48 7.90 5.22
C VAL A 54 -8.89 8.83 6.36
N LEU A 55 -9.66 9.88 6.08
CA LEU A 55 -10.17 10.79 7.11
C LEU A 55 -11.05 10.03 8.11
N HIS A 56 -12.00 9.25 7.63
CA HIS A 56 -12.84 8.40 8.50
C HIS A 56 -12.00 7.43 9.33
N PHE A 57 -10.95 6.85 8.75
CA PHE A 57 -10.03 5.98 9.48
C PHE A 57 -9.31 6.74 10.61
N LEU A 58 -8.86 7.97 10.39
CA LEU A 58 -8.19 8.79 11.40
C LEU A 58 -9.14 9.21 12.52
N GLU A 59 -10.40 9.50 12.20
CA GLU A 59 -11.44 9.77 13.21
C GLU A 59 -11.67 8.58 14.14
N ASP A 60 -11.71 7.36 13.58
CA ASP A 60 -11.89 6.12 14.36
C ASP A 60 -10.65 5.71 15.16
N ASN A 61 -9.46 6.20 14.80
CA ASN A 61 -8.18 5.73 15.34
C ASN A 61 -7.32 6.93 15.79
N PRO A 62 -7.65 7.57 16.92
CA PRO A 62 -6.99 8.79 17.39
C PRO A 62 -5.51 8.58 17.75
N GLN A 63 -5.03 7.35 17.90
CA GLN A 63 -3.60 7.06 18.05
C GLN A 63 -2.77 7.43 16.81
N VAL A 64 -3.37 7.40 15.62
CA VAL A 64 -2.70 7.77 14.37
C VAL A 64 -2.77 9.28 14.22
N LYS A 65 -1.64 9.96 14.42
CA LYS A 65 -1.53 11.43 14.45
C LYS A 65 -1.49 12.05 13.07
N SER A 66 -0.90 11.36 12.10
CA SER A 66 -0.78 11.88 10.74
C SER A 66 -0.80 10.78 9.69
N ALA A 67 -1.38 11.10 8.53
CA ALA A 67 -1.34 10.28 7.34
C ALA A 67 -0.80 11.09 6.16
N ASN A 68 0.32 10.65 5.60
CA ASN A 68 0.92 11.22 4.40
C ASN A 68 0.68 10.28 3.22
N MET A 69 0.04 10.80 2.17
CA MET A 69 -0.25 10.06 0.94
C MET A 69 0.58 10.64 -0.20
N LYS A 70 1.60 9.90 -0.64
CA LYS A 70 2.41 10.24 -1.81
C LYS A 70 1.74 9.71 -3.08
N TYR A 71 1.67 10.56 -4.10
CA TYR A 71 1.10 10.23 -5.40
C TYR A 71 2.15 10.41 -6.50
N SER A 72 2.05 9.60 -7.55
CA SER A 72 2.83 9.77 -8.77
C SER A 72 2.48 11.10 -9.45
N LEU A 73 3.48 11.96 -9.69
CA LEU A 73 3.33 13.20 -10.46
C LEU A 73 3.83 13.00 -11.89
N PRO A 74 3.19 13.61 -12.91
CA PRO A 74 3.67 13.55 -14.28
C PRO A 74 5.13 14.03 -14.38
N GLY A 75 6.00 13.24 -15.02
CA GLY A 75 7.42 13.55 -15.17
C GLY A 75 8.30 13.22 -13.96
N HIS A 76 7.71 12.73 -12.86
CA HIS A 76 8.43 12.35 -11.65
C HIS A 76 8.19 10.87 -11.34
N SER A 77 9.21 10.05 -11.51
CA SER A 77 9.21 8.61 -11.23
C SER A 77 9.22 8.27 -9.74
N CYS A 78 8.84 9.18 -8.83
CA CYS A 78 9.07 9.05 -7.38
C CYS A 78 8.33 7.89 -6.67
N VAL A 79 7.66 7.01 -7.43
CA VAL A 79 7.39 5.62 -7.03
C VAL A 79 8.68 4.81 -6.84
N GLN A 80 9.84 5.30 -7.29
CA GLN A 80 11.14 4.64 -7.14
C GLN A 80 11.54 4.33 -5.69
N GLU A 81 11.08 5.09 -4.69
CA GLU A 81 11.31 4.75 -3.27
C GLU A 81 10.60 3.44 -2.85
N VAL A 82 9.45 3.11 -3.45
CA VAL A 82 8.78 1.83 -3.18
C VAL A 82 9.29 0.72 -4.11
N ASP A 83 9.88 1.07 -5.25
CA ASP A 83 10.47 0.09 -6.16
C ASP A 83 11.68 -0.62 -5.55
N SER A 84 12.46 0.04 -4.68
CA SER A 84 13.52 -0.62 -3.92
C SER A 84 12.95 -1.66 -2.94
N VAL A 85 11.81 -1.34 -2.29
CA VAL A 85 11.11 -2.26 -1.38
C VAL A 85 10.61 -3.48 -2.15
N HIS A 86 9.95 -3.25 -3.30
CA HIS A 86 9.50 -4.34 -4.18
C HIS A 86 10.67 -5.17 -4.69
N SER A 87 11.79 -4.55 -5.06
CA SER A 87 13.00 -5.25 -5.50
C SER A 87 13.58 -6.15 -4.41
N ASN A 88 13.55 -5.70 -3.15
CA ASN A 88 14.01 -6.50 -2.01
C ASN A 88 13.08 -7.70 -1.74
N ILE A 89 11.76 -7.50 -1.86
CA ILE A 89 10.77 -8.59 -1.77
C ILE A 89 10.99 -9.60 -2.90
N GLU A 90 11.14 -9.13 -4.14
CA GLU A 90 11.34 -9.97 -5.31
C GLU A 90 12.63 -10.80 -5.19
N LYS A 91 13.74 -10.19 -4.77
CA LYS A 91 15.01 -10.90 -4.49
C LYS A 91 14.87 -12.00 -3.46
N ALA A 92 13.99 -11.84 -2.46
CA ALA A 92 13.73 -12.86 -1.45
C ALA A 92 12.86 -13.99 -2.00
N ILE A 93 11.81 -13.65 -2.77
CA ILE A 93 10.88 -14.61 -3.37
C ILE A 93 11.60 -15.43 -4.45
N ASN A 94 12.40 -14.83 -5.32
CA ASN A 94 13.08 -15.52 -6.43
C ASN A 94 14.07 -16.62 -5.98
N LYS A 95 14.45 -16.65 -4.70
CA LYS A 95 15.33 -17.69 -4.15
C LYS A 95 14.58 -18.96 -3.73
N ILE A 96 13.25 -18.91 -3.66
CA ILE A 96 12.44 -19.96 -3.02
C ILE A 96 11.20 -20.23 -3.87
N VAL A 97 10.90 -21.51 -4.10
CA VAL A 97 9.61 -21.89 -4.71
C VAL A 97 8.51 -21.76 -3.66
N VAL A 98 7.56 -20.84 -3.91
CA VAL A 98 6.40 -20.62 -3.03
C VAL A 98 5.31 -21.62 -3.36
N CYS A 99 5.20 -22.70 -2.59
CA CYS A 99 4.19 -23.75 -2.79
C CYS A 99 2.93 -23.59 -1.91
N SER A 100 2.90 -22.63 -0.97
CA SER A 100 1.74 -22.40 -0.09
C SER A 100 1.62 -20.96 0.38
N PRO A 101 0.40 -20.49 0.73
CA PRO A 101 0.18 -19.14 1.28
C PRO A 101 0.94 -18.90 2.59
N ILE A 102 1.06 -19.92 3.43
CA ILE A 102 1.83 -19.85 4.70
C ILE A 102 3.32 -19.70 4.39
N GLY A 103 3.81 -20.42 3.37
CA GLY A 103 5.17 -20.28 2.87
C GLY A 103 5.47 -18.85 2.42
N LEU A 104 4.53 -18.23 1.70
CA LEU A 104 4.65 -16.83 1.27
C LEU A 104 4.77 -15.88 2.46
N ILE A 105 3.88 -15.97 3.45
CA ILE A 105 3.92 -15.09 4.64
C ILE A 105 5.24 -15.24 5.39
N ARG A 106 5.76 -16.47 5.52
CA ARG A 106 7.04 -16.73 6.18
C ARG A 106 8.20 -16.05 5.44
N ILE A 107 8.21 -16.10 4.12
CA ILE A 107 9.25 -15.45 3.30
C ILE A 107 9.14 -13.92 3.40
N LEU A 108 7.93 -13.37 3.32
CA LEU A 108 7.70 -11.93 3.46
C LEU A 108 8.19 -11.38 4.80
N LYS A 109 8.02 -12.14 5.90
CA LYS A 109 8.56 -11.78 7.22
C LYS A 109 10.10 -11.82 7.32
N GLN A 110 10.78 -12.48 6.38
CA GLN A 110 12.24 -12.57 6.33
C GLN A 110 12.88 -11.52 5.40
N VAL A 111 12.08 -10.77 4.63
CA VAL A 111 12.58 -9.69 3.78
C VAL A 111 13.23 -8.62 4.66
N ASN A 112 14.40 -8.14 4.25
CA ASN A 112 15.20 -7.19 5.03
C ASN A 112 14.42 -5.89 5.30
N PRO A 113 14.10 -5.55 6.55
CA PRO A 113 13.35 -4.35 6.88
C PRO A 113 14.23 -3.10 7.05
N ARG A 114 15.57 -3.24 7.07
CA ARG A 114 16.48 -2.16 7.49
C ARG A 114 16.87 -1.19 6.37
N HIS A 115 16.70 -1.60 5.12
CA HIS A 115 17.00 -0.78 3.94
C HIS A 115 15.89 -1.00 2.90
N PRO A 116 14.69 -0.41 3.14
CA PRO A 116 13.58 -0.44 2.19
C PRO A 116 14.01 0.13 0.83
#